data_AF-A0A1E1IRG9-F1
#
_entry.id   AF-A0A1E1IRG9-F1
#
_cell.length_a   1.000
_cell.length_b   1.000
_cell.length_c   1.000
_cell.angle_alpha   90.00
_cell.angle_beta   90.00
_cell.angle_gamma   90.00
#
_symmetry.space_group_name_H-M   'P 1'
#
loop_
_entity.id
_entity.type
_entity.pdbx_description
1 polymer ?
#
loop_
_entity_poly.entity_id
_entity_poly.type
_entity_poly.pdbx_seq_one_letter_code
_entity_poly.pdbx_strand_id
1 'polypeptide(L)'
;MRRREWCGVCLSAATLHTVPRQYSEYRSSYTGERSPPWAAPEAAPAYPSACSPFPLAKPRFRKTHIEWMLHHGHGDRYGKYGPSREVADFEYADGTPSSISGKRFAFKHHQDHLLVQLIRSAATVERFEEDELLPRIPGTPEQRNWDPEIPLFLEDVDDFGRPPRPVAGDMVARVMEERFAQESGRTPVNLANRHAGEGLEPNTMFATYDPAAFVSDAAKKDVRRPFWSRRRWALSDNFMVPVSPKPKNTIKDE
;
A
#
# COMPACT_ATOMS: atom_id res chain seq x y z
N MET A 1 -2.83 -73.75 36.68
CA MET A 1 -2.98 -74.15 35.27
C MET A 1 -4.18 -73.43 34.68
N ARG A 2 -3.97 -72.34 33.95
CA ARG A 2 -5.05 -71.61 33.24
C ARG A 2 -4.61 -71.42 31.79
N ARG A 3 -5.45 -71.92 30.87
CA ARG A 3 -5.25 -71.91 29.42
C ARG A 3 -5.23 -70.46 28.92
N ARG A 4 -4.22 -70.14 28.10
CA ARG A 4 -4.18 -68.92 27.29
C ARG A 4 -4.89 -69.22 25.98
N GLU A 5 -6.07 -68.64 25.79
CA GLU A 5 -6.76 -68.63 24.50
C GLU A 5 -6.22 -67.45 23.69
N TRP A 6 -5.72 -67.77 22.49
CA TRP A 6 -5.27 -66.80 21.51
C TRP A 6 -6.51 -66.33 20.74
N CYS A 7 -6.99 -65.12 21.03
CA CYS A 7 -7.98 -64.47 20.18
C CYS A 7 -7.29 -63.94 18.93
N GLY A 8 -7.85 -64.32 17.79
CA GLY A 8 -7.26 -64.14 16.47
C GLY A 8 -7.14 -62.67 16.08
N VAL A 9 -5.97 -62.35 15.55
CA VAL A 9 -5.73 -61.16 14.75
C VAL A 9 -6.64 -61.26 13.53
N CYS A 10 -7.72 -60.48 13.53
CA CYS A 10 -8.49 -60.23 12.31
C CYS A 10 -7.59 -59.42 11.38
N LEU A 11 -7.00 -60.09 10.39
CA LEU A 11 -6.39 -59.45 9.24
C LEU A 11 -7.49 -58.66 8.53
N SER A 12 -7.46 -57.33 8.65
CA SER A 12 -8.26 -56.46 7.78
C SER A 12 -7.93 -56.84 6.34
N ALA A 13 -8.93 -57.35 5.62
CA ALA A 13 -8.84 -57.59 4.20
C ALA A 13 -8.39 -56.27 3.56
N ALA A 14 -7.18 -56.28 2.98
CA ALA A 14 -6.73 -55.22 2.11
C ALA A 14 -7.74 -55.17 0.96
N THR A 15 -8.67 -54.21 1.02
CA THR A 15 -9.44 -53.79 -0.13
C THR A 15 -8.42 -53.35 -1.16
N LEU A 16 -8.15 -54.23 -2.12
CA LEU A 16 -7.45 -53.91 -3.35
C LEU A 16 -8.33 -52.87 -4.05
N HIS A 17 -8.13 -51.60 -3.71
CA HIS A 17 -8.58 -50.50 -4.53
C HIS A 17 -7.84 -50.66 -5.85
N THR A 18 -8.52 -51.24 -6.82
CA THR A 18 -8.20 -51.07 -8.24
C THR A 18 -8.29 -49.57 -8.51
N VAL A 19 -7.19 -48.86 -8.30
CA VAL A 19 -7.06 -47.46 -8.70
C VAL A 19 -7.27 -47.46 -10.21
N PRO A 20 -8.34 -46.86 -10.73
CA PRO A 20 -8.50 -46.74 -12.17
C PRO A 20 -7.28 -45.99 -12.69
N ARG A 21 -6.55 -46.61 -13.63
CA ARG A 21 -5.36 -46.02 -14.24
C ARG A 21 -5.76 -44.66 -14.84
N GLN A 22 -5.29 -43.58 -14.24
CA GLN A 22 -5.50 -42.24 -14.77
C GLN A 22 -4.52 -42.04 -15.92
N TYR A 23 -4.99 -42.21 -17.16
CA TYR A 23 -4.18 -42.04 -18.38
C TYR A 23 -3.78 -40.58 -18.61
N SER A 24 -4.58 -39.62 -18.15
CA SER A 24 -4.31 -38.19 -18.28
C SER A 24 -3.94 -37.59 -16.92
N GLU A 25 -2.76 -36.98 -16.83
CA GLU A 25 -2.30 -36.32 -15.62
C GLU A 25 -2.76 -34.86 -15.57
N TYR A 26 -3.34 -34.46 -14.44
CA TYR A 26 -3.56 -33.06 -14.09
C TYR A 26 -3.15 -32.84 -12.64
N ARG A 27 -2.18 -31.95 -12.40
CA ARG A 27 -1.71 -31.59 -11.06
C ARG A 27 -1.49 -30.08 -10.97
N SER A 28 -2.14 -29.44 -10.00
CA SER A 28 -1.91 -28.02 -9.68
C SER A 28 -0.86 -27.80 -8.58
N SER A 29 -0.50 -28.85 -7.83
CA SER A 29 0.47 -28.83 -6.73
C SER A 29 1.45 -29.99 -6.87
N TYR A 30 2.59 -29.92 -6.20
CA TYR A 30 3.61 -30.99 -6.25
C TYR A 30 3.10 -32.31 -5.65
N THR A 31 2.37 -32.24 -4.53
CA THR A 31 1.79 -33.41 -3.84
C THR A 31 0.53 -33.94 -4.52
N GLY A 32 -0.06 -33.17 -5.45
CA GLY A 32 -1.34 -33.50 -6.10
C GLY A 32 -2.57 -33.14 -5.27
N GLU A 33 -2.40 -32.61 -4.05
CA GLU A 33 -3.50 -32.12 -3.23
C GLU A 33 -4.17 -30.90 -3.86
N ARG A 34 -5.50 -30.87 -3.81
CA ARG A 34 -6.31 -29.79 -4.38
C ARG A 34 -7.41 -29.41 -3.39
N SER A 35 -7.65 -28.11 -3.25
CA SER A 35 -8.87 -27.63 -2.60
C SER A 35 -10.12 -28.13 -3.35
N PRO A 36 -11.20 -28.48 -2.65
CA PRO A 36 -12.41 -28.96 -3.30
C PRO A 36 -12.91 -27.88 -4.27
N PRO A 37 -12.99 -28.16 -5.58
CA PRO A 37 -13.38 -27.15 -6.57
C PRO A 37 -14.86 -26.80 -6.49
N TRP A 38 -15.66 -27.65 -5.84
CA TRP A 38 -17.09 -27.50 -5.66
C TRP A 38 -17.40 -27.21 -4.20
N ALA A 39 -18.28 -26.24 -3.98
CA ALA A 39 -18.85 -26.03 -2.66
C ALA A 39 -19.77 -27.19 -2.27
N ALA A 40 -20.07 -27.32 -0.98
CA ALA A 40 -21.12 -28.23 -0.52
C ALA A 40 -22.47 -27.84 -1.17
N PRO A 41 -23.41 -28.79 -1.36
CA PRO A 41 -24.66 -28.56 -2.11
C PRO A 41 -25.50 -27.35 -1.66
N GLU A 42 -25.42 -26.96 -0.40
CA GLU A 42 -26.20 -25.85 0.19
C GLU A 42 -25.34 -24.60 0.46
N ALA A 43 -24.04 -24.66 0.20
CA ALA A 43 -23.12 -23.56 0.44
C ALA A 43 -22.94 -22.70 -0.82
N ALA A 44 -22.90 -21.37 -0.64
CA ALA A 44 -22.56 -20.47 -1.73
C ALA A 44 -21.12 -20.72 -2.21
N PRO A 45 -20.86 -20.78 -3.53
CA PRO A 45 -19.51 -20.98 -4.05
C PRO A 45 -18.61 -19.78 -3.73
N ALA A 46 -17.35 -20.07 -3.39
CA ALA A 46 -16.33 -19.05 -3.21
C ALA A 46 -15.80 -18.57 -4.57
N TYR A 47 -15.83 -17.25 -4.80
CA TYR A 47 -15.27 -16.64 -6.00
C TYR A 47 -13.97 -15.90 -5.69
N PRO A 48 -12.96 -15.99 -6.57
CA PRO A 48 -11.76 -15.16 -6.45
C PRO A 48 -12.09 -13.69 -6.67
N SER A 49 -11.26 -12.80 -6.10
CA SER A 49 -11.40 -11.36 -6.32
C SER A 49 -11.28 -11.04 -7.81
N ALA A 50 -12.26 -10.32 -8.36
CA ALA A 50 -12.23 -9.89 -9.77
C ALA A 50 -11.43 -8.60 -9.98
N CYS A 51 -11.15 -7.85 -8.91
CA CYS A 51 -10.36 -6.62 -8.95
C CYS A 51 -8.86 -6.94 -8.91
N SER A 52 -8.06 -6.17 -9.64
CA SER A 52 -6.60 -6.20 -9.55
C SER A 52 -6.15 -5.84 -8.13
N PRO A 53 -5.08 -6.44 -7.59
CA PRO A 53 -4.55 -6.16 -6.25
C PRO A 53 -3.81 -4.81 -6.19
N PHE A 54 -4.43 -3.75 -6.71
CA PHE A 54 -3.91 -2.39 -6.66
C PHE A 54 -4.05 -1.84 -5.23
N PRO A 55 -3.01 -1.21 -4.65
CA PRO A 55 -3.01 -0.84 -3.23
C PRO A 55 -4.03 0.25 -2.87
N LEU A 56 -4.39 1.12 -3.81
CA LEU A 56 -5.36 2.19 -3.57
C LEU A 56 -6.78 1.76 -3.92
N ALA A 57 -7.76 2.28 -3.18
CA ALA A 57 -9.18 1.98 -3.40
C ALA A 57 -9.72 2.45 -4.76
N LYS A 58 -9.05 3.43 -5.38
CA LYS A 58 -9.32 3.96 -6.70
C LYS A 58 -7.99 4.16 -7.43
N PRO A 59 -7.93 3.91 -8.74
CA PRO A 59 -8.97 3.34 -9.62
C PRO A 59 -9.25 1.84 -9.35
N ARG A 60 -10.49 1.40 -9.66
CA ARG A 60 -10.90 -0.01 -9.51
C ARG A 60 -10.73 -0.75 -10.83
N PHE A 61 -9.56 -1.33 -11.04
CA PHE A 61 -9.28 -2.14 -12.22
C PHE A 61 -9.79 -3.57 -12.04
N ARG A 62 -10.40 -4.13 -13.09
CA ARG A 62 -10.64 -5.58 -13.19
C ARG A 62 -9.32 -6.28 -13.51
N LYS A 63 -9.14 -7.50 -12.97
CA LYS A 63 -7.99 -8.32 -13.31
C LYS A 63 -7.87 -8.55 -14.81
N THR A 64 -6.68 -8.31 -15.33
CA THR A 64 -6.34 -8.61 -16.72
C THR A 64 -6.22 -10.13 -16.92
N HIS A 65 -6.20 -10.58 -18.17
CA HIS A 65 -5.98 -12.01 -18.48
C HIS A 65 -4.67 -12.54 -17.88
N ILE A 66 -3.60 -11.75 -17.91
CA ILE A 66 -2.30 -12.12 -17.33
C ILE A 66 -2.40 -12.26 -15.80
N GLU A 67 -3.10 -11.34 -15.13
CA GLU A 67 -3.31 -11.45 -13.68
C GLU A 67 -4.13 -12.69 -13.30
N TRP A 68 -5.08 -13.10 -14.14
CA TRP A 68 -5.78 -14.38 -13.96
C TRP A 68 -4.84 -15.58 -14.13
N MET A 69 -3.92 -15.54 -15.10
CA MET A 69 -2.92 -16.60 -15.26
C MET A 69 -2.02 -16.72 -14.04
N LEU A 70 -1.51 -15.59 -13.53
CA LEU A 70 -0.71 -15.52 -12.31
C LEU A 70 -1.50 -16.03 -11.09
N HIS A 71 -2.76 -15.63 -10.97
CA HIS A 71 -3.66 -16.12 -9.92
C HIS A 71 -3.85 -17.65 -9.97
N HIS A 72 -3.85 -18.25 -11.16
CA HIS A 72 -3.96 -19.69 -11.34
C HIS A 72 -2.62 -20.44 -11.35
N GLY A 73 -1.53 -19.81 -10.89
CA GLY A 73 -0.23 -20.46 -10.69
C GLY A 73 0.61 -20.66 -11.97
N HIS A 74 0.22 -20.05 -13.09
CA HIS A 74 1.07 -19.93 -14.26
C HIS A 74 1.93 -18.67 -14.17
N GLY A 75 2.94 -18.54 -15.03
CA GLY A 75 3.68 -17.31 -15.22
C GLY A 75 2.93 -16.28 -16.08
N ASP A 76 3.68 -15.31 -16.61
CA ASP A 76 3.19 -14.26 -17.52
C ASP A 76 2.69 -14.78 -18.87
N ARG A 77 3.01 -16.05 -19.22
CA ARG A 77 2.64 -16.69 -20.48
C ARG A 77 2.33 -18.17 -20.27
N TYR A 78 1.62 -18.74 -21.22
CA TYR A 78 1.41 -20.18 -21.29
C TYR A 78 2.76 -20.91 -21.49
N GLY A 79 2.96 -22.06 -20.85
CA GLY A 79 4.22 -22.82 -20.95
C GLY A 79 5.37 -22.31 -20.07
N LYS A 80 5.11 -21.33 -19.20
CA LYS A 80 6.06 -20.87 -18.18
C LYS A 80 5.44 -21.01 -16.81
N TYR A 81 6.06 -21.85 -15.98
CA TYR A 81 5.55 -22.24 -14.66
C TYR A 81 4.15 -22.90 -14.73
N GLY A 82 3.82 -23.73 -13.75
CA GLY A 82 2.55 -24.43 -13.72
C GLY A 82 2.49 -25.75 -14.52
N PRO A 83 1.29 -26.35 -14.64
CA PRO A 83 1.12 -27.75 -15.06
C PRO A 83 1.53 -27.99 -16.51
N SER A 84 1.29 -27.01 -17.39
CA SER A 84 1.59 -27.13 -18.84
C SER A 84 3.07 -27.27 -19.17
N ARG A 85 3.97 -27.13 -18.19
CA ARG A 85 5.43 -27.31 -18.34
C ARG A 85 5.97 -28.41 -17.44
N GLU A 86 5.25 -28.74 -16.36
CA GLU A 86 5.68 -29.72 -15.37
C GLU A 86 5.28 -31.15 -15.70
N VAL A 87 4.08 -31.31 -16.24
CA VAL A 87 3.54 -32.60 -16.66
C VAL A 87 4.27 -33.04 -17.93
N ALA A 88 4.58 -34.33 -18.04
CA ALA A 88 5.22 -34.88 -19.23
C ALA A 88 4.25 -34.81 -20.42
N ASP A 89 4.78 -34.49 -21.61
CA ASP A 89 3.94 -34.35 -22.81
C ASP A 89 3.35 -35.69 -23.27
N PHE A 90 4.02 -36.80 -22.97
CA PHE A 90 3.57 -38.15 -23.32
C PHE A 90 4.12 -39.21 -22.36
N GLU A 91 3.44 -40.35 -22.34
CA GLU A 91 3.89 -41.61 -21.76
C GLU A 91 3.78 -42.74 -22.81
N TYR A 92 4.58 -43.80 -22.67
CA TYR A 92 4.41 -44.99 -23.49
C TYR A 92 3.15 -45.77 -23.04
N ALA A 93 2.56 -46.57 -23.93
CA ALA A 93 1.31 -47.29 -23.67
C ALA A 93 1.41 -48.31 -22.50
N ASP A 94 2.61 -48.85 -22.27
CA ASP A 94 2.92 -49.71 -21.14
C ASP A 94 3.03 -48.95 -19.81
N GLY A 95 3.10 -47.62 -19.84
CA GLY A 95 3.25 -46.74 -18.68
C GLY A 95 4.70 -46.32 -18.42
N THR A 96 5.62 -46.63 -19.33
CA THR A 96 7.00 -46.15 -19.22
C THR A 96 7.01 -44.61 -19.40
N PRO A 97 7.63 -43.83 -18.51
CA PRO A 97 7.68 -42.38 -18.64
C PRO A 97 8.67 -41.92 -19.72
N SER A 98 8.55 -40.67 -20.15
CA SER A 98 9.50 -40.04 -21.07
C SER A 98 10.89 -39.86 -20.45
N SER A 99 11.94 -39.81 -21.27
CA SER A 99 13.30 -39.51 -20.81
C SER A 99 13.49 -38.05 -20.41
N ILE A 100 14.48 -37.78 -19.55
CA ILE A 100 14.79 -36.42 -19.09
C ILE A 100 15.58 -35.69 -20.19
N SER A 101 14.93 -34.72 -20.84
CA SER A 101 15.60 -33.80 -21.76
C SER A 101 16.60 -32.90 -21.02
N GLY A 102 17.69 -32.49 -21.68
CA GLY A 102 18.61 -31.48 -21.14
C GLY A 102 17.92 -30.16 -20.79
N LYS A 103 16.86 -29.78 -21.53
CA LYS A 103 16.02 -28.61 -21.19
C LYS A 103 15.21 -28.82 -19.90
N ARG A 104 14.73 -30.05 -19.67
CA ARG A 104 14.01 -30.43 -18.45
C ARG A 104 14.95 -30.39 -17.25
N PHE A 105 16.18 -30.88 -17.41
CA PHE A 105 17.22 -30.81 -16.39
C PHE A 105 17.60 -29.36 -16.05
N ALA A 106 17.88 -28.52 -17.06
CA ALA A 106 18.19 -27.11 -16.84
C ALA A 106 17.03 -26.35 -16.17
N PHE A 107 15.79 -26.70 -16.50
CA PHE A 107 14.62 -26.15 -15.84
C PHE A 107 14.50 -26.57 -14.37
N LYS A 108 14.80 -27.83 -14.02
CA LYS A 108 14.89 -28.26 -12.61
C LYS A 108 16.01 -27.54 -11.87
N HIS A 109 17.17 -27.41 -12.49
CA HIS A 109 18.26 -26.61 -11.93
C HIS A 109 17.84 -25.15 -11.66
N HIS A 110 17.06 -24.54 -12.55
CA HIS A 110 16.50 -23.20 -12.31
C HIS A 110 15.54 -23.15 -11.11
N GLN A 111 14.69 -24.17 -10.94
CA GLN A 111 13.81 -24.26 -9.76
C GLN A 111 14.61 -24.38 -8.46
N ASP A 112 15.62 -25.25 -8.46
CA ASP A 112 16.51 -25.43 -7.31
C ASP A 112 17.29 -24.14 -7.03
N HIS A 113 17.69 -23.41 -8.07
CA HIS A 113 18.37 -22.12 -7.92
C HIS A 113 17.49 -21.08 -7.22
N LEU A 114 16.20 -21.01 -7.54
CA LEU A 114 15.26 -20.12 -6.85
C LEU A 114 15.12 -20.50 -5.35
N LEU A 115 15.10 -21.80 -5.04
CA LEU A 115 15.09 -22.26 -3.65
C LEU A 115 16.39 -21.90 -2.92
N VAL A 116 17.54 -22.07 -3.58
CA VAL A 116 18.84 -21.68 -3.03
C VAL A 116 18.93 -20.18 -2.78
N GLN A 117 18.40 -19.35 -3.69
CA GLN A 117 18.32 -17.90 -3.48
C GLN A 117 17.48 -17.57 -2.25
N LEU A 118 16.30 -18.18 -2.10
CA LEU A 118 15.44 -17.97 -0.94
C LEU A 118 16.14 -18.37 0.36
N ILE A 119 16.69 -19.58 0.42
CA ILE A 119 17.37 -20.11 1.62
C ILE A 119 18.58 -19.25 2.00
N ARG A 120 19.41 -18.87 1.01
CA ARG A 120 20.58 -18.03 1.27
C ARG A 120 20.17 -16.64 1.74
N SER A 121 19.14 -16.03 1.15
CA SER A 121 18.65 -14.72 1.56
C SER A 121 18.08 -14.74 3.00
N ALA A 122 17.34 -15.79 3.36
CA ALA A 122 16.83 -15.98 4.71
C ALA A 122 17.98 -16.17 5.72
N ALA A 123 18.94 -17.05 5.42
CA ALA A 123 20.10 -17.28 6.28
C ALA A 123 20.96 -16.01 6.47
N THR A 124 21.05 -15.14 5.45
CA THR A 124 21.75 -13.85 5.62
C THR A 124 21.00 -12.89 6.55
N VAL A 125 19.66 -12.92 6.54
CA VAL A 125 18.84 -12.11 7.44
C VAL A 125 18.96 -12.63 8.88
N GLU A 126 18.88 -13.95 9.08
CA GLU A 126 19.08 -14.58 10.40
C GLU A 126 20.45 -14.23 10.98
N ARG A 127 21.51 -14.33 10.18
CA ARG A 127 22.85 -13.93 10.62
C ARG A 127 22.94 -12.44 10.96
N PHE A 128 22.31 -11.56 10.17
CA PHE A 128 22.29 -10.13 10.47
C PHE A 128 21.47 -9.79 11.72
N GLU A 129 20.45 -10.59 12.03
CA GLU A 129 19.72 -10.47 13.29
C GLU A 129 20.60 -10.90 14.48
N GLU A 130 21.30 -12.04 14.38
CA GLU A 130 22.25 -12.52 15.40
C GLU A 130 23.42 -11.55 15.63
N ASP A 131 23.94 -10.95 14.56
CA ASP A 131 25.01 -9.93 14.62
C ASP A 131 24.48 -8.53 15.04
N GLU A 132 23.18 -8.39 15.31
CA GLU A 132 22.49 -7.12 15.63
C GLU A 132 22.71 -6.00 14.59
N LEU A 133 22.92 -6.38 13.33
CA LEU A 133 23.14 -5.46 12.21
C LEU A 133 21.84 -4.95 11.59
N LEU A 134 20.70 -5.54 11.92
CA LEU A 134 19.39 -5.06 11.46
C LEU A 134 18.96 -3.82 12.26
N PRO A 135 18.93 -2.63 11.64
CA PRO A 135 18.55 -1.41 12.34
C PRO A 135 17.08 -1.46 12.72
N ARG A 136 16.75 -0.92 13.91
CA ARG A 136 15.37 -0.74 14.35
C ARG A 136 14.63 0.33 13.56
N ILE A 137 15.38 1.29 13.02
CA ILE A 137 14.85 2.40 12.25
C ILE A 137 14.61 1.94 10.80
N PRO A 138 13.38 2.03 10.28
CA PRO A 138 13.08 1.65 8.90
C PRO A 138 13.79 2.55 7.88
N GLY A 139 14.17 1.94 6.76
CA GLY A 139 14.73 2.64 5.61
C GLY A 139 16.22 3.02 5.75
N THR A 140 16.82 3.40 4.63
CA THR A 140 18.21 3.90 4.61
C THR A 140 18.24 5.38 4.99
N PRO A 141 19.41 5.95 5.38
CA PRO A 141 19.54 7.40 5.60
C PRO A 141 19.11 8.24 4.39
N GLU A 142 19.39 7.77 3.18
CA GLU A 142 18.97 8.44 1.94
C GLU A 142 17.45 8.46 1.79
N GLN A 143 16.80 7.32 2.04
CA GLN A 143 15.34 7.22 1.98
C GLN A 143 14.67 8.13 3.02
N ARG A 144 15.19 8.14 4.27
CA ARG A 144 14.66 8.96 5.36
C ARG A 144 14.77 10.47 5.11
N ASN A 145 15.82 10.90 4.41
CA ASN A 145 15.98 12.31 4.07
C ASN A 145 15.04 12.76 2.94
N TRP A 146 14.58 11.82 2.11
CA TRP A 146 13.73 12.10 0.97
C TRP A 146 12.24 11.97 1.30
N ASP A 147 11.89 10.94 2.09
CA ASP A 147 10.51 10.56 2.37
C ASP A 147 10.02 11.13 3.71
N PRO A 148 9.10 12.11 3.71
CA PRO A 148 8.55 12.68 4.93
C PRO A 148 7.50 11.77 5.61
N GLU A 149 7.08 10.67 4.97
CA GLU A 149 6.16 9.71 5.59
C GLU A 149 6.85 8.84 6.64
N ILE A 150 8.19 8.70 6.55
CA ILE A 150 8.97 8.00 7.57
C ILE A 150 9.08 8.90 8.81
N PRO A 151 8.63 8.46 10.00
CA PRO A 151 8.71 9.27 11.21
C PRO A 151 10.14 9.71 11.54
N LEU A 152 10.26 10.83 12.23
CA LEU A 152 11.53 11.23 12.83
C LEU A 152 11.76 10.34 14.05
N PHE A 153 12.85 9.58 14.05
CA PHE A 153 13.19 8.69 15.18
C PHE A 153 14.08 9.46 16.17
N LEU A 154 13.51 10.49 16.80
CA LEU A 154 14.15 11.28 17.87
C LEU A 154 13.81 10.65 19.22
N GLU A 155 14.80 10.39 20.09
CA GLU A 155 14.55 9.69 21.36
C GLU A 155 13.93 10.60 22.43
N ASP A 156 14.45 11.83 22.58
CA ASP A 156 14.14 12.72 23.72
C ASP A 156 13.45 14.03 23.31
N VAL A 157 13.10 14.20 22.04
CA VAL A 157 12.54 15.45 21.50
C VAL A 157 11.26 15.13 20.75
N ASP A 158 10.28 16.02 20.87
CA ASP A 158 9.05 15.93 20.09
C ASP A 158 9.35 16.23 18.60
N ASP A 159 8.75 15.46 17.71
CA ASP A 159 8.97 15.54 16.25
C ASP A 159 8.66 16.94 15.70
N PHE A 160 7.76 17.66 16.37
CA PHE A 160 7.32 19.01 16.00
C PHE A 160 7.97 20.12 16.83
N GLY A 161 9.07 19.83 17.54
CA GLY A 161 9.89 20.80 18.26
C GLY A 161 9.69 20.77 19.77
N ARG A 162 9.21 21.88 20.37
CA ARG A 162 8.90 21.87 21.82
C ARG A 162 7.53 21.22 21.99
N PRO A 163 7.33 20.35 23.01
CA PRO A 163 5.99 19.89 23.35
C PRO A 163 5.05 21.09 23.46
N PRO A 164 3.80 20.98 22.97
CA PRO A 164 2.84 22.09 22.96
C PRO A 164 2.80 22.72 24.35
N ARG A 165 3.29 23.96 24.43
CA ARG A 165 3.46 24.65 25.72
C ARG A 165 2.08 24.91 26.32
N PRO A 166 1.80 24.50 27.56
CA PRO A 166 0.92 25.29 28.41
C PRO A 166 1.58 26.67 28.58
N VAL A 167 0.85 27.71 28.18
CA VAL A 167 1.36 29.06 27.97
C VAL A 167 1.83 29.68 29.28
N ALA A 168 3.13 29.93 29.42
CA ALA A 168 3.68 30.81 30.45
C ALA A 168 4.79 31.66 29.81
N GLY A 169 4.51 32.96 29.66
CA GLY A 169 5.30 33.92 28.89
C GLY A 169 6.39 34.62 29.69
N ASP A 170 7.45 34.98 28.97
CA ASP A 170 8.65 35.72 29.39
C ASP A 170 8.40 37.25 29.41
N MET A 171 8.97 37.99 30.35
CA MET A 171 8.63 39.40 30.62
C MET A 171 9.16 40.39 29.58
N VAL A 172 10.24 40.08 28.86
CA VAL A 172 10.78 40.95 27.81
C VAL A 172 9.94 40.87 26.53
N ALA A 173 9.34 39.71 26.27
CA ALA A 173 8.35 39.54 25.20
C ALA A 173 7.08 40.35 25.48
N ARG A 174 6.61 40.41 26.74
CA ARG A 174 5.43 41.21 27.15
C ARG A 174 5.52 42.68 26.79
N VAL A 175 6.69 43.31 26.97
CA VAL A 175 6.84 44.76 26.74
C VAL A 175 6.85 45.11 25.24
N MET A 176 7.41 44.23 24.40
CA MET A 176 7.34 44.38 22.94
C MET A 176 5.92 44.09 22.43
N GLU A 177 5.28 43.06 22.98
CA GLU A 177 3.90 42.68 22.67
C GLU A 177 2.89 43.78 23.05
N GLU A 178 3.05 44.45 24.19
CA GLU A 178 2.18 45.56 24.61
C GLU A 178 2.17 46.74 23.64
N ARG A 179 3.32 47.06 23.03
CA ARG A 179 3.42 48.17 22.07
C ARG A 179 2.81 47.85 20.71
N PHE A 180 2.97 46.61 20.23
CA PHE A 180 2.39 46.18 18.95
C PHE A 180 0.92 45.76 19.08
N ALA A 181 0.47 45.27 20.24
CA ALA A 181 -0.93 44.87 20.48
C ALA A 181 -1.89 46.08 20.58
N GLN A 182 -1.40 47.25 21.02
CA GLN A 182 -2.23 48.45 21.17
C GLN A 182 -2.69 49.07 19.84
N GLU A 183 -2.03 48.75 18.72
CA GLU A 183 -2.37 49.30 17.39
C GLU A 183 -3.50 48.54 16.68
N SER A 184 -3.87 47.34 17.15
CA SER A 184 -4.95 46.55 16.57
C SER A 184 -6.28 46.78 17.31
N GLY A 185 -7.24 47.42 16.63
CA GLY A 185 -8.68 47.46 16.94
C GLY A 185 -9.10 47.34 18.41
N ARG A 186 -9.30 48.47 19.10
CA ARG A 186 -9.81 48.49 20.48
C ARG A 186 -11.20 47.84 20.56
N THR A 187 -11.41 46.99 21.55
CA THR A 187 -12.73 46.45 21.89
C THR A 187 -13.68 47.60 22.24
N PRO A 188 -14.93 47.59 21.73
CA PRO A 188 -15.88 48.66 22.03
C PRO A 188 -16.26 48.63 23.50
N VAL A 189 -16.29 49.82 24.13
CA VAL A 189 -16.52 50.01 25.59
C VAL A 189 -17.82 49.36 26.08
N ASN A 190 -18.82 49.23 25.20
CA ASN A 190 -20.09 48.58 25.52
C ASN A 190 -20.01 47.07 25.78
N LEU A 191 -18.92 46.41 25.36
CA LEU A 191 -18.73 44.96 25.54
C LEU A 191 -17.79 44.63 26.70
N ALA A 192 -16.75 45.44 26.91
CA ALA A 192 -15.87 45.35 28.07
C ALA A 192 -15.22 46.72 28.31
N ASN A 193 -15.44 47.29 29.49
CA ASN A 193 -14.85 48.58 29.84
C ASN A 193 -13.42 48.41 30.36
N ARG A 194 -12.45 48.62 29.48
CA ARG A 194 -11.02 48.56 29.81
C ARG A 194 -10.62 49.48 30.98
N HIS A 195 -11.28 50.64 31.14
CA HIS A 195 -10.96 51.57 32.23
C HIS A 195 -11.44 51.09 33.60
N ALA A 196 -12.41 50.17 33.62
CA ALA A 196 -12.86 49.47 34.82
C ALA A 196 -12.08 48.14 35.04
N GLY A 197 -11.09 47.84 34.18
CA GLY A 197 -10.33 46.59 34.22
C GLY A 197 -11.02 45.39 33.57
N GLU A 198 -12.11 45.60 32.83
CA GLU A 198 -12.84 44.52 32.16
C GLU A 198 -12.18 44.20 30.80
N GLY A 199 -11.90 42.92 30.57
CA GLY A 199 -11.39 42.38 29.32
C GLY A 199 -12.24 41.21 28.83
N LEU A 200 -12.31 41.02 27.52
CA LEU A 200 -12.95 39.83 26.95
C LEU A 200 -11.93 38.70 26.88
N GLU A 201 -12.28 37.56 27.46
CA GLU A 201 -11.51 36.32 27.27
C GLU A 201 -11.72 35.80 25.84
N PRO A 202 -10.68 35.22 25.21
CA PRO A 202 -10.80 34.65 23.88
C PRO A 202 -11.81 33.50 23.90
N ASN A 203 -12.96 33.72 23.28
CA ASN A 203 -13.99 32.69 23.15
C ASN A 203 -13.61 31.70 22.05
N THR A 204 -12.88 30.65 22.43
CA THR A 204 -12.44 29.56 21.56
C THR A 204 -13.49 28.46 21.39
N MET A 205 -14.73 28.66 21.86
CA MET A 205 -15.81 27.68 21.76
C MET A 205 -16.09 27.20 20.32
N PHE A 206 -15.73 28.00 19.32
CA PHE A 206 -15.87 27.69 17.89
C PHE A 206 -14.53 27.60 17.13
N ALA A 207 -13.40 27.56 17.83
CA ALA A 207 -12.09 27.40 17.20
C ALA A 207 -11.88 25.96 16.72
N THR A 208 -11.40 25.80 15.49
CA THR A 208 -11.09 24.49 14.89
C THR A 208 -9.60 24.40 14.59
N TYR A 209 -8.94 23.35 15.07
CA TYR A 209 -7.54 23.03 14.75
C TYR A 209 -7.39 22.25 13.44
N ASP A 210 -8.50 21.96 12.75
CA ASP A 210 -8.51 21.30 11.44
C ASP A 210 -8.04 22.28 10.35
N PRO A 211 -6.89 22.03 9.67
CA PRO A 211 -6.42 22.88 8.59
C PRO A 211 -7.42 22.96 7.42
N ALA A 212 -8.27 21.95 7.24
CA ALA A 212 -9.30 21.96 6.20
C ALA A 212 -10.38 23.03 6.42
N ALA A 213 -10.51 23.58 7.64
CA ALA A 213 -11.43 24.69 7.92
C ALA A 213 -11.02 25.99 7.21
N PHE A 214 -9.73 26.16 6.90
CA PHE A 214 -9.19 27.39 6.32
C PHE A 214 -8.53 27.16 4.95
N VAL A 215 -8.05 25.95 4.64
CA VAL A 215 -7.50 25.58 3.33
C VAL A 215 -8.63 25.21 2.38
N SER A 216 -8.83 26.00 1.32
CA SER A 216 -9.88 25.75 0.34
C SER A 216 -9.36 25.00 -0.89
N ASP A 217 -9.46 23.67 -0.88
CA ASP A 217 -9.10 22.80 -2.03
C ASP A 217 -10.22 22.66 -3.07
N ALA A 218 -11.10 23.66 -3.15
CA ALA A 218 -12.22 23.64 -4.09
C ALA A 218 -11.73 23.93 -5.51
N ALA A 219 -11.68 22.89 -6.36
CA ALA A 219 -11.45 23.04 -7.79
C ALA A 219 -12.60 23.85 -8.43
N LYS A 220 -12.36 25.13 -8.71
CA LYS A 220 -13.36 26.04 -9.30
C LYS A 220 -13.36 25.93 -10.81
N LYS A 221 -14.56 25.85 -11.39
CA LYS A 221 -14.76 26.03 -12.83
C LYS A 221 -14.65 27.52 -13.16
N ASP A 222 -13.92 27.85 -14.21
CA ASP A 222 -13.85 29.22 -14.71
C ASP A 222 -15.24 29.73 -15.12
N VAL A 223 -15.68 30.79 -14.44
CA VAL A 223 -16.97 31.44 -14.71
C VAL A 223 -16.77 32.48 -15.81
N ARG A 224 -17.44 32.27 -16.95
CA ARG A 224 -17.39 33.22 -18.08
C ARG A 224 -18.09 34.53 -17.74
N ARG A 225 -17.57 35.64 -18.28
CA ARG A 225 -18.17 36.97 -18.15
C ARG A 225 -19.59 36.99 -18.76
N PRO A 226 -20.59 37.61 -18.09
CA PRO A 226 -21.98 37.57 -18.53
C PRO A 226 -22.26 38.54 -19.69
N PHE A 227 -21.99 38.10 -20.91
CA PHE A 227 -22.19 38.90 -22.14
C PHE A 227 -23.66 39.20 -22.46
N TRP A 228 -24.60 38.41 -21.93
CA TRP A 228 -26.04 38.54 -22.19
C TRP A 228 -26.71 39.70 -21.43
N SER A 229 -26.02 40.38 -20.51
CA SER A 229 -26.58 41.49 -19.74
C SER A 229 -25.74 42.75 -19.92
N ARG A 230 -26.29 43.78 -20.57
CA ARG A 230 -25.60 45.05 -20.86
C ARG A 230 -24.95 45.69 -19.62
N ARG A 231 -25.69 45.82 -18.52
CA ARG A 231 -25.19 46.41 -17.26
C ARG A 231 -24.07 45.57 -16.63
N ARG A 232 -24.31 44.27 -16.48
CA ARG A 232 -23.33 43.34 -15.86
C ARG A 232 -22.09 43.13 -16.72
N TRP A 233 -22.19 43.19 -18.04
CA TRP A 233 -21.04 43.15 -18.93
C TRP A 233 -20.10 44.31 -18.59
N ALA A 234 -20.57 45.56 -18.68
CA ALA A 234 -19.74 46.74 -18.39
C ALA A 234 -19.20 46.77 -16.94
N LEU A 235 -19.98 46.31 -15.95
CA LEU A 235 -19.54 46.28 -14.54
C LEU A 235 -18.50 45.19 -14.22
N SER A 236 -18.42 44.14 -15.03
CA SER A 236 -17.46 43.05 -14.86
C SER A 236 -16.27 43.20 -15.81
N ASP A 237 -15.96 44.44 -16.22
CA ASP A 237 -14.81 44.70 -17.08
C ASP A 237 -13.51 44.50 -16.32
N ASN A 238 -12.61 43.74 -16.93
CA ASN A 238 -11.29 43.49 -16.37
C ASN A 238 -10.26 44.23 -17.21
N PHE A 239 -9.81 45.38 -16.72
CA PHE A 239 -8.85 46.24 -17.42
C PHE A 239 -7.44 45.68 -17.33
N MET A 240 -7.21 44.58 -18.03
CA MET A 240 -5.89 43.95 -18.16
C MET A 240 -5.43 43.98 -19.61
N VAL A 241 -4.21 44.46 -19.84
CA VAL A 241 -3.52 44.32 -21.12
C VAL A 241 -2.65 43.06 -21.03
N PRO A 242 -2.89 42.02 -21.82
CA PRO A 242 -2.06 40.83 -21.79
C PRO A 242 -0.64 41.18 -22.27
N VAL A 243 0.35 40.95 -21.41
CA VAL A 243 1.76 41.14 -21.76
C VAL A 243 2.42 39.77 -21.83
N SER A 244 2.90 39.40 -23.02
CA SER A 244 3.78 38.23 -23.15
C SER A 244 5.11 38.50 -22.44
N PRO A 245 5.66 37.54 -21.67
CA PRO A 245 6.98 37.71 -21.10
C PRO A 245 7.99 37.99 -22.22
N LYS A 246 8.64 39.17 -22.19
CA LYS A 246 9.67 39.51 -23.18
C LYS A 246 10.83 38.53 -23.03
N PRO A 247 11.38 37.97 -24.12
CA PRO A 247 12.63 37.21 -24.01
C PRO A 247 13.67 38.15 -23.41
N LYS A 248 14.20 37.81 -22.23
CA LYS A 248 15.41 38.47 -21.73
C LYS A 248 16.45 38.27 -22.82
N ASN A 249 17.07 39.36 -23.28
CA ASN A 249 18.22 39.31 -24.17
C ASN A 249 19.19 38.26 -23.61
N THR A 250 19.28 37.12 -24.27
CA THR A 250 20.40 36.20 -24.08
C THR A 250 21.65 37.04 -24.29
N ILE A 251 22.53 36.99 -23.31
CA ILE A 251 23.92 37.42 -23.44
C ILE A 251 24.40 36.93 -24.80
N LYS A 252 24.89 37.83 -25.65
CA LYS A 252 25.67 37.42 -26.80
C LYS A 252 26.93 36.80 -26.21
N ASP A 253 27.10 35.49 -26.36
CA ASP A 253 28.40 34.86 -26.19
C ASP A 253 29.35 35.52 -27.21
N GLU A 254 30.22 36.42 -26.73
CA GLU A 254 31.46 36.81 -27.40
C GLU A 254 32.60 35.90 -26.92
#